data_AF-A0A1Q9PHP2-F1
#
_entry.id   AF-A0A1Q9PHP2-F1
#
_cell.length_a   1.000
_cell.length_b   1.000
_cell.length_c   1.000
_cell.angle_alpha   90.00
_cell.angle_beta   90.00
_cell.angle_gamma   90.00
#
_symmetry.space_group_name_H-M   'P 1'
#
loop_
_entity.id
_entity.type
_entity.pdbx_description
1 polymer ?
#
loop_
_entity_poly.entity_id
_entity_poly.type
_entity_poly.pdbx_seq_one_letter_code
_entity_poly.pdbx_strand_id
1 'polypeptide(L)' 'MDSVLMARLSSLLEEEDPLVLELILETVKQVEENQLSVEAHAKKIERLLDRKLIQMGSEDK' A
#
# COMPACT_ATOMS: atom_id res chain seq x y z
N MET A 1 -13.33 6.50 13.88
CA MET A 1 -12.11 6.48 13.05
C MET A 1 -11.78 5.02 12.80
N ASP A 2 -11.31 4.66 11.60
CA ASP A 2 -10.88 3.32 11.15
C ASP A 2 -11.84 2.37 10.42
N SER A 3 -13.10 2.72 10.15
CA SER A 3 -13.97 1.79 9.37
C SER A 3 -13.58 1.68 7.89
N VAL A 4 -13.10 2.76 7.29
CA VAL A 4 -12.73 2.80 5.85
C VAL A 4 -11.36 2.17 5.61
N LEU A 5 -10.41 2.37 6.53
CA LEU A 5 -9.08 1.78 6.44
C LEU A 5 -9.17 0.25 6.61
N MET A 6 -9.93 -0.21 7.60
CA MET A 6 -10.17 -1.64 7.81
C MET A 6 -10.90 -2.28 6.63
N ALA A 7 -11.90 -1.62 6.06
CA ALA A 7 -12.60 -2.12 4.87
C ALA A 7 -11.68 -2.23 3.64
N ARG A 8 -10.79 -1.26 3.43
CA ARG A 8 -9.81 -1.31 2.34
C ARG A 8 -8.75 -2.39 2.56
N LEU A 9 -8.28 -2.56 3.78
CA LEU A 9 -7.35 -3.65 4.13
C LEU A 9 -8.02 -5.01 3.92
N SER A 10 -9.24 -5.21 4.44
CA SER A 10 -10.02 -6.44 4.20
C SER A 10 -10.21 -6.74 2.71
N SER A 11 -10.55 -5.73 1.90
CA SER A 11 -10.72 -5.92 0.46
C SER A 11 -9.43 -6.29 -0.26
N LEU A 12 -8.27 -5.81 0.19
CA LEU A 12 -6.98 -6.17 -0.40
C LEU A 12 -6.46 -7.53 0.10
N LEU A 13 -6.92 -7.97 1.28
CA LEU A 13 -6.67 -9.30 1.84
C LEU A 13 -7.55 -10.39 1.21
N GLU A 14 -8.68 -10.01 0.60
CA GLU A 14 -9.56 -10.90 -0.17
C GLU A 14 -8.98 -11.24 -1.56
N GLU A 15 -8.05 -10.45 -2.08
CA GLU A 15 -7.26 -10.84 -3.26
C GLU A 15 -6.27 -11.95 -2.82
N GLU A 16 -6.44 -13.18 -3.32
CA GLU A 16 -5.61 -14.36 -2.98
C GLU A 16 -4.14 -14.26 -3.41
N ASP A 17 -3.60 -13.07 -3.63
CA ASP A 17 -2.19 -12.85 -3.95
C ASP A 17 -1.36 -12.79 -2.65
N PRO A 18 -0.54 -13.81 -2.36
CA PRO A 18 0.28 -13.85 -1.15
C PRO A 18 1.25 -12.67 -1.02
N LEU A 19 1.62 -12.08 -2.16
CA LEU A 19 2.58 -10.98 -2.24
C LEU A 19 1.92 -9.65 -1.84
N VAL A 20 0.64 -9.47 -2.14
CA VAL A 20 -0.16 -8.32 -1.68
C VAL A 20 -0.39 -8.40 -0.18
N LEU A 21 -0.74 -9.57 0.35
CA LEU A 21 -0.87 -9.82 1.79
C LEU A 21 0.43 -9.49 2.55
N GLU A 22 1.57 -9.99 2.07
CA GLU A 22 2.87 -9.74 2.68
C GLU A 22 3.22 -8.24 2.69
N LEU A 23 2.99 -7.55 1.56
CA LEU A 23 3.22 -6.11 1.43
C LEU A 23 2.36 -5.29 2.41
N ILE A 24 1.10 -5.68 2.61
CA ILE A 24 0.19 -5.02 3.55
C ILE A 24 0.70 -5.17 4.98
N LEU A 25 1.03 -6.39 5.39
CA LEU A 25 1.51 -6.69 6.74
C LEU A 25 2.82 -5.95 7.05
N GLU A 26 3.76 -5.92 6.10
CA GLU A 26 5.03 -5.23 6.26
C GLU A 26 4.84 -3.71 6.36
N THR A 27 3.91 -3.16 5.58
CA THR A 27 3.56 -1.73 5.62
C THR A 27 2.94 -1.33 6.95
N VAL A 28 1.98 -2.11 7.46
CA VAL A 28 1.33 -1.87 8.77
C VAL A 28 2.38 -1.87 9.88
N LYS A 29 3.28 -2.86 9.88
CA LYS A 29 4.38 -2.95 10.84
C LYS A 29 5.30 -1.73 10.80
N GLN A 30 5.68 -1.25 9.62
CA GLN A 30 6.53 -0.05 9.48
C GLN A 30 5.85 1.22 10.00
N VAL A 31 4.54 1.36 9.82
CA VAL A 31 3.77 2.51 10.32
C VAL A 31 3.70 2.49 11.85
N GLU A 32 3.44 1.33 12.45
CA GLU A 32 3.39 1.15 13.90
C GLU A 32 4.76 1.38 14.57
N GLU A 33 5.83 0.78 14.03
CA GLU A 33 7.18 0.86 14.61
C GLU A 33 7.78 2.28 14.55
N ASN A 34 7.46 3.05 13.51
CA ASN A 34 8.05 4.37 13.28
C ASN A 34 7.15 5.54 13.71
N GLN A 35 5.98 5.27 14.30
CA GLN A 35 4.94 6.27 14.62
C GLN A 35 4.67 7.24 13.45
N LEU A 36 4.74 6.72 12.21
CA LEU A 36 4.59 7.55 11.03
C LEU A 36 3.13 7.98 10.93
N SER A 37 2.91 9.26 10.59
CA SER A 37 1.58 9.71 10.20
C SER A 37 1.10 8.85 9.04
N VAL A 38 -0.01 8.13 9.27
CA VAL A 38 -0.65 7.25 8.29
C VAL A 38 -0.88 7.99 6.96
N GLU A 39 -1.28 9.26 7.02
CA GLU A 39 -1.50 10.11 5.84
C GLU A 39 -0.20 10.39 5.07
N ALA A 40 0.90 10.67 5.77
CA ALA A 40 2.19 10.90 5.13
C ALA A 40 2.71 9.62 4.45
N HIS A 41 2.47 8.46 5.07
CA HIS A 41 2.88 7.17 4.54
C HIS A 41 2.02 6.73 3.34
N ALA A 42 0.69 6.86 3.42
CA ALA A 42 -0.21 6.60 2.30
C ALA A 42 0.17 7.43 1.06
N LYS A 43 0.46 8.72 1.25
CA LYS A 43 0.90 9.62 0.18
C LYS A 43 2.26 9.23 -0.41
N LYS A 44 3.13 8.61 0.38
CA LYS A 44 4.42 8.07 -0.11
C LYS A 44 4.19 6.83 -0.97
N ILE A 45 3.29 5.93 -0.56
CA ILE A 45 2.94 4.72 -1.31
C ILE A 45 2.27 5.08 -2.64
N GLU A 46 1.32 6.01 -2.62
CA GLU A 46 0.64 6.51 -3.83
C GLU A 46 1.65 7.03 -4.87
N ARG A 47 2.62 7.86 -4.43
CA ARG A 47 3.71 8.35 -5.30
C ARG A 47 4.62 7.23 -5.83
N LEU A 48 4.84 6.17 -5.06
CA LEU A 48 5.65 5.03 -5.49
C LEU A 48 4.91 4.20 -6.55
N LEU A 49 3.61 3.98 -6.36
CA LEU A 49 2.73 3.33 -7.33
C LEU A 49 2.67 4.12 -8.64
N ASP A 50 2.42 5.42 -8.57
CA ASP A 50 2.40 6.30 -9.75
C ASP A 50 3.70 6.20 -10.56
N ARG A 51 4.86 6.24 -9.88
CA ARG A 51 6.16 6.11 -10.54
C ARG A 51 6.35 4.75 -11.20
N LYS A 52 5.96 3.66 -10.53
CA LYS A 52 6.05 2.30 -11.07
C LYS A 52 5.14 2.10 -12.28
N LEU A 53 3.93 2.64 -12.23
CA LEU A 53 2.99 2.60 -13.36
C LEU A 53 3.53 3.38 -14.57
N ILE A 54 4.12 4.55 -14.35
CA ILE A 54 4.77 5.34 -15.41
C ILE A 54 5.97 4.59 -16.01
N GLN A 55 6.77 3.92 -15.17
CA GLN A 55 7.92 3.13 -15.64
C GLN A 55 7.48 1.92 -16.47
N MET A 56 6.50 1.14 -16.01
CA MET A 56 5.95 0.02 -16.78
C MET A 56 5.34 0.47 -18.11
N GLY A 57 4.54 1.56 -18.11
CA GLY A 57 3.99 2.11 -19.34
C GLY A 57 5.03 2.73 -20.30
N SER A 58 6.28 2.89 -19.86
CA SER A 58 7.39 3.35 -20.70
C SER A 58 8.27 2.21 -21.23
N GLU A 59 8.19 1.01 -20.64
CA GLU A 59 8.88 -0.19 -21.12
C GLU A 59 8.17 -0.85 -22.32
N ASP A 60 6.89 -0.52 -22.55
CA ASP A 60 6.07 -1.00 -23.68
C ASP A 60 6.20 -0.15 -24.98
N LYS A 61 7.20 0.73 -25.10
CA LYS A 61 7.45 1.56 -26.31
C LYS A 61 8.78 1.30 -26.99
#